data_AF-A0AAJ2C0W6-F1
#
_entry.id   AF-A0AAJ2C0W6-F1
#
_cell.length_a   1.000
_cell.length_b   1.000
_cell.length_c   1.000
_cell.angle_alpha   90.00
_cell.angle_beta   90.00
_cell.angle_gamma   90.00
#
_symmetry.space_group_name_H-M   'P 1'
#
loop_
_entity.id
_entity.type
_entity.pdbx_description
1 polymer ?
#
loop_
_entity_poly.entity_id
_entity_poly.type
_entity_poly.pdbx_seq_one_letter_code
_entity_poly.pdbx_strand_id
1 'polypeptide(L)'
;MTTKIFISSILVLILTSCNNTSQQDNAKSNETPKALEDNSSSDILLSKSRSESLLENLYSELINKNTDLKTFEDKLEQVNNSKRDSIYLFNNFNEKNIQYYDEAKDYTSEIQDSLLRDKMRKLIAGNLKKYNSSITKHNKLLKTIESNNLTISDIHTALKIVKTLPLMEKYQRDNLPKTKSLESYIKQQNEIIRQAELLIKK
;
A
#
# COMPACT_ATOMS: atom_id res chain seq x y z
N MET A 1 -36.86 44.52 -45.74
CA MET A 1 -37.60 43.26 -45.57
C MET A 1 -37.25 42.70 -44.19
N THR A 2 -38.25 42.31 -43.45
CA THR A 2 -38.34 42.22 -41.98
C THR A 2 -37.45 41.16 -41.32
N THR A 3 -36.89 41.54 -40.17
CA THR A 3 -36.26 40.73 -39.11
C THR A 3 -37.03 39.47 -38.72
N LYS A 4 -36.32 38.37 -38.43
CA LYS A 4 -36.68 37.42 -37.34
C LYS A 4 -35.44 36.81 -36.70
N ILE A 5 -35.17 37.27 -35.48
CA ILE A 5 -34.28 36.67 -34.49
C ILE A 5 -35.06 35.53 -33.83
N PHE A 6 -34.51 34.32 -33.79
CA PHE A 6 -34.99 33.26 -32.89
C PHE A 6 -33.94 33.01 -31.82
N ILE A 7 -34.12 33.72 -30.71
CA ILE A 7 -33.59 33.37 -29.40
C ILE A 7 -34.47 32.23 -28.89
N SER A 8 -33.91 31.03 -28.69
CA SER A 8 -34.56 30.00 -27.89
C SER A 8 -33.73 29.77 -26.64
N SER A 9 -34.11 30.54 -25.61
CA SER A 9 -33.73 30.36 -24.22
C SER A 9 -34.73 29.38 -23.60
N ILE A 10 -34.26 28.20 -23.19
CA ILE A 10 -35.01 27.34 -22.26
C ILE A 10 -34.07 26.98 -21.11
N LEU A 11 -34.22 27.77 -20.05
CA LEU A 11 -33.87 27.45 -18.67
C LEU A 11 -35.17 27.01 -17.99
N VAL A 12 -35.28 25.74 -17.58
CA VAL A 12 -36.16 25.36 -16.46
C VAL A 12 -35.45 24.27 -15.66
N LEU A 13 -35.04 24.63 -14.44
CA LEU A 13 -34.70 23.71 -13.37
C LEU A 13 -35.93 22.90 -12.97
N ILE A 14 -35.78 21.58 -12.88
CA ILE A 14 -36.73 20.74 -12.18
C ILE A 14 -36.03 20.21 -10.92
N LEU A 15 -36.27 20.90 -9.81
CA LEU A 15 -36.03 20.38 -8.46
C LEU A 15 -37.24 19.53 -8.07
N THR A 16 -37.23 18.24 -8.42
CA THR A 16 -38.15 17.27 -7.81
C THR A 16 -37.55 16.76 -6.52
N SER A 17 -37.95 17.42 -5.42
CA SER A 17 -37.85 16.89 -4.06
C SER A 17 -38.80 15.69 -3.93
N CYS A 18 -38.28 14.47 -4.08
CA CYS A 18 -38.99 13.26 -3.67
C CYS A 18 -38.87 13.11 -2.15
N ASN A 19 -39.96 13.40 -1.45
CA ASN A 19 -40.17 12.98 -0.08
C ASN A 19 -41.20 11.85 -0.12
N ASN A 20 -40.75 10.62 0.11
CA ASN A 20 -41.61 9.50 0.50
C ASN A 20 -40.79 8.53 1.34
N THR A 21 -41.13 8.52 2.63
CA THR A 21 -40.60 7.67 3.68
C THR A 21 -41.45 6.40 3.73
N SER A 22 -40.83 5.23 3.60
CA SER A 22 -40.95 4.11 4.58
C SER A 22 -40.28 2.83 4.08
N GLN A 23 -39.19 2.50 4.78
CA GLN A 23 -38.69 1.19 5.18
C GLN A 23 -38.55 0.06 4.14
N GLN A 24 -37.28 -0.27 3.86
CA GLN A 24 -36.82 -1.63 4.09
C GLN A 24 -35.38 -1.60 4.62
N ASP A 25 -35.25 -1.99 5.89
CA ASP A 25 -33.98 -2.19 6.59
C ASP A 25 -33.09 -3.18 5.85
N ASN A 26 -31.86 -2.77 5.55
CA ASN A 26 -30.68 -3.64 5.54
C ASN A 26 -29.44 -2.78 5.88
N ALA A 27 -29.11 -2.80 7.18
CA ALA A 27 -27.80 -2.53 7.78
C ALA A 27 -27.08 -1.20 7.42
N LYS A 28 -27.60 -0.08 7.95
CA LYS A 28 -26.70 0.97 8.46
C LYS A 28 -26.00 0.44 9.71
N SER A 29 -24.83 -0.19 9.58
CA SER A 29 -23.91 -0.24 10.72
C SER A 29 -23.22 1.12 10.79
N ASN A 30 -23.83 2.01 11.57
CA ASN A 30 -23.26 3.29 12.02
C ASN A 30 -22.30 3.04 13.20
N GLU A 31 -21.61 1.90 13.21
CA GLU A 31 -20.75 1.50 14.32
C GLU A 31 -19.32 1.97 14.03
N THR A 32 -18.69 2.53 15.05
CA THR A 32 -17.25 2.80 15.07
C THR A 32 -16.53 1.53 14.61
N PRO A 33 -15.54 1.61 13.69
CA PRO A 33 -14.75 0.44 13.32
C PRO A 33 -14.25 -0.29 14.57
N LYS A 34 -14.28 -1.62 14.58
CA LYS A 34 -13.91 -2.43 15.76
C LYS A 34 -12.48 -2.13 16.22
N ALA A 35 -11.60 -1.83 15.26
CA ALA A 35 -10.23 -1.39 15.51
C ALA A 35 -10.11 -0.07 16.32
N LEU A 36 -11.20 0.69 16.48
CA LEU A 36 -11.28 1.97 17.18
C LEU A 36 -12.19 1.93 18.42
N GLU A 37 -12.73 0.76 18.78
CA GLU A 37 -13.58 0.60 19.97
C GLU A 37 -12.70 0.35 21.22
N ASP A 38 -12.91 1.15 22.28
CA ASP A 38 -12.18 1.02 23.56
C ASP A 38 -12.57 -0.22 24.37
N ASN A 39 -13.69 -0.85 24.01
CA ASN A 39 -14.32 -1.97 24.70
C ASN A 39 -14.00 -3.34 24.06
N SER A 40 -12.84 -3.47 23.40
CA SER A 40 -12.22 -4.79 23.28
C SER A 40 -11.77 -5.23 24.67
N SER A 41 -12.67 -5.87 25.40
CA SER A 41 -12.42 -6.55 26.66
C SER A 41 -11.04 -7.21 26.63
N SER A 42 -10.39 -7.15 27.78
CA SER A 42 -9.10 -7.75 28.16
C SER A 42 -8.89 -9.25 27.85
N ASP A 43 -9.72 -9.85 27.00
CA ASP A 43 -9.73 -11.26 26.58
C ASP A 43 -9.27 -11.49 25.12
N ILE A 44 -8.92 -10.45 24.35
CA ILE A 44 -8.18 -10.60 23.07
C ILE A 44 -6.66 -10.52 23.29
N LEU A 45 -6.21 -10.85 24.50
CA LEU A 45 -4.84 -11.20 24.77
C LEU A 45 -4.83 -12.71 24.88
N LEU A 46 -4.63 -13.41 23.75
CA LEU A 46 -3.90 -14.69 23.65
C LEU A 46 -4.11 -15.29 22.25
N SER A 47 -2.99 -15.37 21.52
CA SER A 47 -2.75 -16.24 20.35
C SER A 47 -3.08 -15.73 18.93
N LYS A 48 -2.38 -14.69 18.49
CA LYS A 48 -1.42 -14.80 17.34
C LYS A 48 -0.81 -13.44 17.00
N SER A 49 0.47 -13.30 17.35
CA SER A 49 1.48 -12.56 16.58
C SER A 49 1.21 -11.08 16.24
N ARG A 50 1.87 -10.20 17.04
CA ARG A 50 2.51 -8.93 16.61
C ARG A 50 1.59 -7.82 16.05
N SER A 51 1.20 -6.88 16.94
CA SER A 51 1.13 -5.43 16.64
C SER A 51 0.71 -5.06 15.21
N GLU A 52 -0.43 -5.55 14.74
CA GLU A 52 -0.94 -5.17 13.44
C GLU A 52 -1.32 -3.68 13.53
N SER A 53 -0.79 -2.86 12.62
CA SER A 53 -0.97 -1.40 12.65
C SER A 53 -2.46 -1.07 12.62
N LEU A 54 -2.88 0.00 13.32
CA LEU A 54 -4.26 0.48 13.28
C LEU A 54 -4.76 0.70 11.84
N LEU A 55 -3.86 1.14 10.94
CA LEU A 55 -4.13 1.26 9.51
C LEU A 55 -4.53 -0.09 8.89
N GLU A 56 -3.80 -1.15 9.19
CA GLU A 56 -4.03 -2.50 8.65
C GLU A 56 -5.32 -3.11 9.20
N ASN A 57 -5.62 -2.89 10.48
CA ASN A 57 -6.88 -3.33 11.07
C ASN A 57 -8.09 -2.64 10.42
N LEU A 58 -8.02 -1.32 10.25
CA LEU A 58 -9.06 -0.55 9.56
C LEU A 58 -9.23 -0.98 8.11
N TYR A 59 -8.13 -1.22 7.40
CA TYR A 59 -8.18 -1.67 6.01
C TYR A 59 -8.75 -3.10 5.88
N SER A 60 -8.40 -4.00 6.79
CA SER A 60 -8.92 -5.37 6.84
C SER A 60 -10.43 -5.40 7.07
N GLU A 61 -10.96 -4.52 7.93
CA GLU A 61 -12.41 -4.35 8.10
C GLU A 61 -13.10 -3.88 6.81
N LEU A 62 -12.44 -3.01 6.03
CA LEU A 62 -12.96 -2.55 4.74
C LEU A 62 -12.97 -3.65 3.68
N ILE A 63 -11.92 -4.47 3.61
CA ILE A 63 -11.84 -5.63 2.71
C ILE A 63 -13.04 -6.57 2.94
N ASN A 64 -13.35 -6.87 4.20
CA ASN A 64 -14.45 -7.77 4.56
C ASN A 64 -15.84 -7.24 4.18
N LYS A 65 -15.97 -5.93 3.95
CA LYS A 65 -17.24 -5.25 3.62
C LYS A 65 -17.32 -4.82 2.15
N ASN A 66 -16.24 -4.94 1.37
CA ASN A 66 -16.16 -4.43 0.01
C ASN A 66 -15.60 -5.48 -0.95
N THR A 67 -16.46 -5.99 -1.84
CA THR A 67 -16.12 -7.04 -2.81
C THR A 67 -15.02 -6.63 -3.80
N ASP A 68 -14.96 -5.36 -4.20
CA ASP A 68 -13.92 -4.86 -5.11
C ASP A 68 -12.55 -4.87 -4.43
N LEU A 69 -12.47 -4.42 -3.17
CA LEU A 69 -11.24 -4.48 -2.38
C LEU A 69 -10.82 -5.93 -2.14
N LYS A 70 -11.76 -6.82 -1.79
CA LYS A 70 -11.46 -8.24 -1.63
C LYS A 70 -10.90 -8.86 -2.90
N THR A 71 -11.53 -8.57 -4.05
CA THR A 71 -11.08 -9.05 -5.35
C THR A 71 -9.68 -8.51 -5.71
N PHE A 72 -9.39 -7.26 -5.36
CA PHE A 72 -8.08 -6.66 -5.57
C PHE A 72 -7.01 -7.37 -4.73
N GLU A 73 -7.25 -7.60 -3.44
CA GLU A 73 -6.32 -8.31 -2.55
C GLU A 73 -6.07 -9.75 -3.01
N ASP A 74 -7.12 -10.47 -3.40
CA ASP A 74 -6.99 -11.85 -3.88
C ASP A 74 -6.13 -11.92 -5.15
N LYS A 75 -6.29 -10.95 -6.07
CA LYS A 75 -5.45 -10.83 -7.27
C LYS A 75 -4.00 -10.48 -6.93
N LEU A 76 -3.80 -9.57 -5.96
CA LEU A 76 -2.47 -9.18 -5.51
C LEU A 76 -1.74 -10.38 -4.90
N GLU A 77 -2.41 -11.16 -4.06
CA GLU A 77 -1.89 -12.40 -3.49
C GLU A 77 -1.52 -13.40 -4.59
N GLN A 78 -2.38 -13.60 -5.59
CA GLN A 78 -2.11 -14.50 -6.72
C GLN A 78 -0.86 -14.06 -7.52
N VAL A 79 -0.70 -12.77 -7.79
CA VAL A 79 0.47 -12.23 -8.49
C VAL A 79 1.73 -12.44 -7.66
N ASN A 80 1.68 -12.18 -6.35
CA ASN A 80 2.81 -12.37 -5.45
C ASN A 80 3.24 -13.84 -5.37
N ASN A 81 2.27 -14.76 -5.28
CA ASN A 81 2.53 -16.20 -5.21
C ASN A 81 3.12 -16.75 -6.52
N SER A 82 2.74 -16.20 -7.67
CA SER A 82 3.23 -16.64 -8.99
C SER A 82 4.54 -15.98 -9.44
N LYS A 83 5.06 -14.96 -8.72
CA LYS A 83 6.30 -14.25 -9.10
C LYS A 83 7.49 -15.20 -9.25
N ARG A 84 7.73 -16.06 -8.24
CA ARG A 84 8.91 -16.95 -8.22
C ARG A 84 8.91 -17.88 -9.43
N ASP A 85 7.79 -18.54 -9.67
CA ASP A 85 7.65 -19.53 -10.74
C ASP A 85 7.79 -18.89 -12.12
N SER A 86 7.25 -17.67 -12.29
CA SER A 86 7.25 -16.95 -13.56
C SER A 86 8.65 -16.56 -14.04
N ILE A 87 9.60 -16.34 -13.12
CA ILE A 87 10.98 -15.95 -13.47
C ILE A 87 11.99 -17.09 -13.31
N TYR A 88 11.59 -18.20 -12.67
CA TYR A 88 12.48 -19.28 -12.27
C TYR A 88 13.25 -19.89 -13.44
N LEU A 89 12.55 -20.26 -14.52
CA LEU A 89 13.16 -20.94 -15.67
C LEU A 89 14.27 -20.11 -16.31
N PHE A 90 14.03 -18.81 -16.52
CA PHE A 90 15.02 -17.92 -17.11
C PHE A 90 16.17 -17.64 -16.15
N ASN A 91 15.90 -17.40 -14.87
CA ASN A 91 16.97 -17.14 -13.89
C ASN A 91 17.92 -18.34 -13.78
N ASN A 92 17.39 -19.56 -13.67
CA ASN A 92 18.19 -20.78 -13.63
C ASN A 92 18.98 -21.00 -14.93
N PHE A 93 18.35 -20.75 -16.09
CA PHE A 93 19.06 -20.80 -17.38
C PHE A 93 20.21 -19.79 -17.42
N ASN A 94 19.96 -18.55 -17.00
CA ASN A 94 20.94 -17.47 -17.02
C ASN A 94 22.10 -17.74 -16.04
N GLU A 95 21.78 -18.18 -14.82
CA GLU A 95 22.76 -18.55 -13.80
C GLU A 95 23.76 -19.59 -14.31
N LYS A 96 23.29 -20.67 -14.94
CA LYS A 96 24.16 -21.70 -15.53
C LYS A 96 25.07 -21.14 -16.63
N ASN A 97 24.58 -20.21 -17.45
CA ASN A 97 25.39 -19.59 -18.49
C ASN A 97 26.46 -18.68 -17.87
N ILE A 98 26.10 -17.87 -16.88
CA ILE A 98 27.05 -17.01 -16.17
C ILE A 98 28.13 -17.86 -15.50
N GLN A 99 27.73 -18.91 -14.77
CA GLN A 99 28.64 -19.86 -14.14
C GLN A 99 29.64 -20.45 -15.16
N TYR A 100 29.17 -20.91 -16.33
CA TYR A 100 30.06 -21.43 -17.37
C TYR A 100 31.09 -20.38 -17.83
N TYR A 101 30.66 -19.14 -18.07
CA TYR A 101 31.58 -18.09 -18.53
C TYR A 101 32.60 -17.68 -17.46
N ASP A 102 32.21 -17.70 -16.19
CA ASP A 102 33.10 -17.46 -15.06
C ASP A 102 34.14 -18.59 -14.95
N GLU A 103 33.71 -19.86 -14.96
CA GLU A 103 34.60 -21.01 -14.96
C GLU A 103 35.54 -21.02 -16.17
N ALA A 104 35.03 -20.76 -17.37
CA ALA A 104 35.86 -20.71 -18.59
C ALA A 104 36.94 -19.63 -18.52
N LYS A 105 36.65 -18.50 -17.87
CA LYS A 105 37.62 -17.43 -17.63
C LYS A 105 38.70 -17.87 -16.64
N ASP A 106 38.32 -18.61 -15.60
CA ASP A 106 39.24 -19.15 -14.60
C ASP A 106 40.19 -20.18 -15.23
N TYR A 107 39.66 -21.18 -15.95
CA TYR A 107 40.48 -22.14 -16.71
C TYR A 107 41.39 -21.46 -17.74
N THR A 108 40.91 -20.40 -18.39
CA THR A 108 41.74 -19.62 -19.32
C THR A 108 42.91 -18.95 -18.60
N SER A 109 42.75 -18.55 -17.34
CA SER A 109 43.83 -17.93 -16.55
C SER A 109 44.97 -18.90 -16.22
N GLU A 110 44.68 -20.20 -16.17
CA GLU A 110 45.64 -21.27 -15.89
C GLU A 110 46.53 -21.62 -17.09
N ILE A 111 46.14 -21.23 -18.31
CA ILE A 111 46.90 -21.48 -19.54
C ILE A 111 48.24 -20.75 -19.46
N GLN A 112 49.35 -21.50 -19.57
CA GLN A 112 50.70 -20.95 -19.46
C GLN A 112 51.14 -20.17 -20.72
N ASP A 113 50.82 -20.68 -21.90
CA ASP A 113 51.08 -20.00 -23.18
C ASP A 113 50.28 -18.69 -23.26
N SER A 114 50.98 -17.56 -23.24
CA SER A 114 50.38 -16.23 -23.21
C SER A 114 49.59 -15.91 -24.47
N LEU A 115 50.06 -16.33 -25.64
CA LEU A 115 49.39 -16.09 -26.91
C LEU A 115 48.11 -16.91 -27.01
N LEU A 116 48.15 -18.18 -26.58
CA LEU A 116 46.97 -19.03 -26.52
C LEU A 116 45.95 -18.50 -25.50
N ARG A 117 46.41 -18.13 -24.31
CA ARG A 117 45.58 -17.52 -23.26
C ARG A 117 44.84 -16.28 -23.76
N ASP A 118 45.53 -15.37 -24.43
CA ASP A 118 44.91 -14.16 -24.96
C ASP A 118 43.93 -14.44 -26.11
N LYS A 119 44.20 -15.44 -26.94
CA LYS A 119 43.24 -15.92 -27.95
C LYS A 119 41.96 -16.46 -27.29
N MET A 120 42.09 -17.28 -26.25
CA MET A 120 40.95 -17.83 -25.51
C MET A 120 40.15 -16.75 -24.80
N ARG A 121 40.81 -15.77 -24.16
CA ARG A 121 40.13 -14.60 -23.55
C ARG A 121 39.26 -13.86 -24.57
N LYS A 122 39.79 -13.58 -25.76
CA LYS A 122 39.03 -12.89 -26.83
C LYS A 122 37.85 -13.72 -27.32
N LEU A 123 38.04 -15.03 -27.47
CA LEU A 123 36.98 -15.95 -27.88
C LEU A 123 35.83 -15.98 -26.86
N ILE A 124 36.16 -16.13 -25.57
CA ILE A 124 35.19 -16.15 -24.47
C ILE A 124 34.44 -14.81 -24.40
N ALA A 125 35.14 -13.68 -24.40
CA ALA A 125 34.53 -12.36 -24.37
C ALA A 125 33.59 -12.13 -25.55
N GLY A 126 33.96 -12.60 -26.75
CA GLY A 126 33.11 -12.54 -27.93
C GLY A 126 31.82 -13.36 -27.80
N ASN A 127 31.90 -14.57 -27.23
CA ASN A 127 30.72 -15.42 -26.99
C ASN A 127 29.82 -14.86 -25.88
N LEU A 128 30.40 -14.38 -24.77
CA LEU A 128 29.65 -13.72 -23.70
C LEU A 128 28.90 -12.49 -24.23
N LYS A 129 29.52 -11.68 -25.10
CA LYS A 129 28.85 -10.54 -25.73
C LYS A 129 27.66 -10.97 -26.60
N LYS A 130 27.80 -12.05 -27.37
CA LYS A 130 26.69 -12.61 -28.17
C LYS A 130 25.56 -13.12 -27.27
N TYR A 131 25.89 -13.83 -26.21
CA TYR A 131 24.93 -14.30 -25.21
C TYR A 131 24.17 -13.15 -24.56
N ASN A 132 24.87 -12.14 -24.05
CA ASN A 132 24.25 -10.95 -23.46
C ASN A 132 23.30 -10.24 -24.44
N SER A 133 23.66 -10.22 -25.72
CA SER A 133 22.80 -9.69 -26.77
C SER A 133 21.54 -10.53 -26.97
N SER A 134 21.64 -11.87 -26.95
CA SER A 134 20.48 -12.76 -27.14
C SER A 134 19.48 -12.72 -25.98
N ILE A 135 19.93 -12.45 -24.75
CA ILE A 135 19.06 -12.35 -23.57
C ILE A 135 18.54 -10.93 -23.30
N THR A 136 18.82 -9.94 -24.14
CA THR A 136 18.44 -8.54 -23.91
C THR A 136 16.93 -8.35 -23.67
N LYS A 137 16.09 -9.08 -24.43
CA LYS A 137 14.63 -9.06 -24.23
C LYS A 137 14.22 -9.57 -22.84
N HIS A 138 14.83 -10.66 -22.37
CA HIS A 138 14.55 -11.24 -21.06
C HIS A 138 14.93 -10.26 -19.94
N ASN A 139 16.12 -9.66 -20.04
CA ASN A 139 16.59 -8.66 -19.07
C ASN A 139 15.67 -7.43 -19.02
N LYS A 140 15.14 -6.99 -20.17
CA LYS A 140 14.15 -5.91 -20.21
C LYS A 140 12.86 -6.29 -19.47
N LEU A 141 12.35 -7.50 -19.71
CA LEU A 141 11.14 -8.00 -19.04
C LEU A 141 11.34 -8.14 -17.52
N LEU A 142 12.47 -8.68 -17.07
CA LEU A 142 12.80 -8.76 -15.65
C LEU A 142 12.83 -7.38 -14.97
N LYS A 143 13.44 -6.38 -15.62
CA LYS A 143 13.42 -5.00 -15.12
C LYS A 143 12.01 -4.43 -15.05
N THR A 144 11.18 -4.69 -16.04
CA THR A 144 9.76 -4.28 -16.03
C THR A 144 8.99 -4.96 -14.91
N ILE A 145 9.18 -6.26 -14.69
CA ILE A 145 8.55 -7.00 -13.57
C ILE A 145 8.94 -6.36 -12.24
N GLU A 146 10.22 -6.03 -12.04
CA GLU A 146 10.67 -5.42 -10.80
C GLU A 146 10.10 -4.02 -10.58
N SER A 147 10.10 -3.18 -11.63
CA SER A 147 9.47 -1.85 -11.58
C SER A 147 7.97 -1.94 -11.28
N ASN A 148 7.27 -2.91 -11.85
CA ASN A 148 5.85 -3.11 -11.61
C ASN A 148 5.59 -3.57 -10.17
N ASN A 149 6.43 -4.44 -9.61
CA ASN A 149 6.28 -4.88 -8.21
C ASN A 149 6.42 -3.71 -7.24
N LEU A 150 7.40 -2.82 -7.47
CA LEU A 150 7.56 -1.60 -6.67
C LEU A 150 6.32 -0.70 -6.79
N THR A 151 5.87 -0.47 -8.02
CA THR A 151 4.67 0.35 -8.30
C THR A 151 3.43 -0.21 -7.61
N ILE A 152 3.23 -1.53 -7.69
CA ILE A 152 2.10 -2.22 -7.03
C ILE A 152 2.19 -2.06 -5.51
N SER A 153 3.38 -2.22 -4.93
CA SER A 153 3.59 -2.04 -3.49
C SER A 153 3.24 -0.62 -3.04
N ASP A 154 3.73 0.40 -3.76
CA ASP A 154 3.48 1.81 -3.42
C ASP A 154 1.99 2.17 -3.55
N ILE A 155 1.36 1.73 -4.65
CA ILE A 155 -0.07 1.96 -4.87
C ILE A 155 -0.92 1.23 -3.83
N HIS A 156 -0.54 0.00 -3.44
CA HIS A 156 -1.24 -0.74 -2.40
C HIS A 156 -1.17 0.01 -1.06
N THR A 157 0.01 0.48 -0.65
CA THR A 157 0.15 1.32 0.56
C THR A 157 -0.70 2.59 0.47
N ALA A 158 -0.67 3.30 -0.66
CA ALA A 158 -1.49 4.48 -0.87
C ALA A 158 -3.00 4.18 -0.80
N LEU A 159 -3.44 3.05 -1.38
CA LEU A 159 -4.82 2.59 -1.34
C LEU A 159 -5.28 2.38 0.11
N LYS A 160 -4.46 1.71 0.95
CA LYS A 160 -4.78 1.51 2.38
C LYS A 160 -5.02 2.84 3.09
N ILE A 161 -4.12 3.82 2.89
CA ILE A 161 -4.23 5.15 3.48
C ILE A 161 -5.51 5.85 3.01
N VAL A 162 -5.71 5.95 1.70
CA VAL A 162 -6.86 6.66 1.11
C VAL A 162 -8.19 6.04 1.55
N LYS A 163 -8.26 4.71 1.68
CA LYS A 163 -9.49 4.02 2.09
C LYS A 163 -9.79 4.14 3.58
N THR A 164 -8.77 4.23 4.43
CA THR A 164 -8.95 4.29 5.89
C THR A 164 -9.03 5.71 6.44
N LEU A 165 -8.51 6.71 5.72
CA LEU A 165 -8.54 8.11 6.17
C LEU A 165 -9.96 8.62 6.49
N PRO A 166 -11.01 8.38 5.66
CA PRO A 166 -12.36 8.84 5.98
C PRO A 166 -12.96 8.19 7.24
N LEU A 167 -12.55 6.95 7.55
CA LEU A 167 -12.98 6.24 8.77
C LEU A 167 -12.39 6.92 10.00
N MET A 168 -11.10 7.27 9.94
CA MET A 168 -10.43 7.99 11.01
C MET A 168 -11.00 9.40 11.20
N GLU A 169 -11.24 10.14 10.12
CA GLU A 169 -11.86 11.47 10.20
C GLU A 169 -13.26 11.41 10.80
N LYS A 170 -14.06 10.38 10.45
CA LYS A 170 -15.37 10.16 11.06
C LYS A 170 -15.22 9.89 12.55
N TYR A 171 -14.33 8.99 12.94
CA TYR A 171 -14.06 8.69 14.35
C TYR A 171 -13.68 9.95 15.14
N GLN A 172 -12.76 10.76 14.60
CA GLN A 172 -12.35 12.02 15.21
C GLN A 172 -13.54 12.96 15.42
N ARG A 173 -14.38 13.17 14.40
CA ARG A 173 -15.56 14.04 14.54
C ARG A 173 -16.57 13.53 15.56
N ASP A 174 -16.80 12.23 15.57
CA ASP A 174 -17.89 11.63 16.35
C ASP A 174 -17.49 11.32 17.80
N ASN A 175 -16.18 11.13 18.06
CA ASN A 175 -15.67 10.67 19.35
C ASN A 175 -14.73 11.69 20.04
N LEU A 176 -14.52 12.89 19.49
CA LEU A 176 -13.68 13.91 20.13
C LEU A 176 -14.23 14.27 21.54
N PRO A 177 -13.48 14.02 22.62
CA PRO A 177 -13.95 14.31 23.96
C PRO A 177 -14.15 15.81 24.18
N LYS A 178 -15.20 16.19 24.91
CA LYS A 178 -15.42 17.60 25.31
C LYS A 178 -14.29 18.06 26.25
N THR A 179 -13.87 19.31 26.09
CA THR A 179 -12.77 19.92 26.87
C THR A 179 -13.09 20.14 28.35
N LYS A 180 -14.38 20.11 28.73
CA LYS A 180 -14.84 20.45 30.09
C LYS A 180 -14.14 19.66 31.20
N SER A 181 -13.84 18.38 30.98
CA SER A 181 -13.12 17.56 31.96
C SER A 181 -11.69 18.07 32.18
N LEU A 182 -10.99 18.37 31.08
CA LEU A 182 -9.65 18.95 31.10
C LEU A 182 -9.64 20.33 31.76
N GLU A 183 -10.58 21.20 31.39
CA GLU A 183 -10.74 22.53 31.98
C GLU A 183 -11.02 22.45 33.49
N SER A 184 -11.87 21.51 33.92
CA SER A 184 -12.16 21.28 35.33
C SER A 184 -10.91 20.84 36.10
N TYR A 185 -10.13 19.93 35.52
CA TYR A 185 -8.89 19.45 36.12
C TYR A 185 -7.83 20.57 36.23
N ILE A 186 -7.72 21.42 35.21
CA ILE A 186 -6.83 22.60 35.24
C ILE A 186 -7.25 23.55 36.38
N LYS A 187 -8.55 23.80 36.57
CA LYS A 187 -9.03 24.64 37.68
C LYS A 187 -8.64 24.10 39.04
N GLN A 188 -8.74 22.78 39.23
CA GLN A 188 -8.33 22.12 40.48
C GLN A 188 -6.82 22.29 40.72
N GLN A 189 -6.00 22.09 39.69
CA GLN A 189 -4.56 22.30 39.78
C GLN A 189 -4.20 23.73 40.17
N ASN A 190 -4.84 24.73 39.54
CA ASN A 190 -4.59 26.14 39.83
C ASN A 190 -4.92 26.51 41.28
N GLU A 191 -5.99 25.94 41.84
CA GLU A 191 -6.35 26.19 43.23
C GLU A 191 -5.32 25.61 44.21
N ILE A 192 -4.81 24.40 43.93
CA ILE A 192 -3.76 23.77 44.76
C ILE A 192 -2.46 24.57 44.67
N ILE A 193 -2.06 25.01 43.47
CA ILE A 193 -0.86 25.84 43.29
C ILE A 193 -0.97 27.14 44.10
N ARG A 194 -2.11 27.83 44.01
CA ARG A 194 -2.37 29.05 44.77
C ARG A 194 -2.26 28.81 46.29
N GLN A 195 -2.78 27.69 46.77
CA GLN A 195 -2.67 27.31 48.18
C GLN A 195 -1.20 27.07 48.58
N ALA A 196 -0.43 26.35 47.77
CA ALA A 196 0.98 26.09 48.03
C ALA A 196 1.82 27.39 48.05
N GLU A 197 1.60 28.30 47.10
CA GLU A 197 2.30 29.59 47.05
C GLU A 197 2.03 30.47 48.29
N LEU A 198 0.79 30.44 48.81
CA LEU A 198 0.43 31.15 50.03
C LEU A 198 1.15 30.58 51.27
N LEU A 199 1.43 29.28 51.29
CA LEU A 199 2.16 28.64 52.39
C LEU A 199 3.66 28.96 52.34
N ILE A 200 4.24 29.18 51.16
CA ILE A 200 5.67 29.51 50.98
C ILE A 200 5.97 30.98 51.31
N LYS A 201 5.03 31.90 51.07
CA LYS A 201 5.22 33.35 51.29
C LYS A 201 5.04 33.80 52.75
N LYS A 202 4.77 32.88 53.68
CA LYS A 202 4.69 33.13 55.12
C LYS A 202 6.02 32.84 55.81
#